data_AF-A0A5C6INV8-F1
#
_entry.id   AF-A0A5C6INV8-F1
#
_cell.length_a   1.000
_cell.length_b   1.000
_cell.length_c   1.000
_cell.angle_alpha   90.00
_cell.angle_beta   90.00
_cell.angle_gamma   90.00
#
_symmetry.space_group_name_H-M   'P 1'
#
loop_
_entity.id
_entity.type
_entity.pdbx_description
1 polymer ?
#
loop_
_entity_poly.entity_id
_entity_poly.type
_entity_poly.pdbx_seq_one_letter_code
_entity_poly.pdbx_strand_id
1 'polypeptide(L)' 'EGDEVAAGEAIGAVEATGAHCGASVCVHWGLLRGGTYLNPLALLPPWLLGRGPSRLLPVLTG' A
#
# COMPACT_ATOMS: atom_id res chain seq x y z
N GLU A 1 -6.65 19.44 -0.16
CA GLU A 1 -7.07 18.47 0.90
C GLU A 1 -8.57 18.65 1.10
N GLY A 2 -9.30 17.55 1.25
CA GLY A 2 -10.77 17.56 1.30
C GLY A 2 -11.44 17.26 -0.04
N ASP A 3 -10.66 16.93 -1.08
CA ASP A 3 -11.21 16.51 -2.37
C ASP A 3 -11.88 15.14 -2.23
N GLU A 4 -13.13 15.04 -2.66
CA GLU A 4 -13.84 13.77 -2.77
C GLU A 4 -13.35 13.03 -4.02
N VAL A 5 -13.01 11.75 -3.87
CA VAL A 5 -12.49 10.91 -4.96
C VAL A 5 -13.39 9.70 -5.18
N ALA A 6 -13.58 9.33 -6.44
CA ALA A 6 -14.32 8.13 -6.82
C ALA A 6 -13.43 6.88 -6.83
N ALA A 7 -14.03 5.69 -6.67
CA ALA A 7 -13.31 4.43 -6.86
C ALA A 7 -12.75 4.34 -8.29
N GLY A 8 -11.45 4.11 -8.41
CA GLY A 8 -10.74 4.04 -9.70
C GLY A 8 -10.16 5.38 -10.17
N GLU A 9 -10.43 6.47 -9.46
CA GLU A 9 -9.82 7.77 -9.75
C GLU A 9 -8.31 7.77 -9.44
N ALA A 10 -7.52 8.35 -10.34
CA ALA A 10 -6.09 8.47 -10.14
C ALA A 10 -5.78 9.61 -9.16
N ILE A 11 -5.31 9.27 -7.95
CA ILE A 11 -4.98 10.24 -6.90
C ILE A 11 -3.50 10.66 -6.90
N GLY A 12 -2.68 10.10 -7.79
CA GLY A 12 -1.26 10.42 -7.90
C GLY A 12 -0.44 9.36 -8.63
N ALA A 13 0.87 9.54 -8.63
CA ALA A 13 1.85 8.60 -9.16
C ALA A 13 2.88 8.24 -8.08
N VAL A 14 3.44 7.04 -8.15
CA VAL A 14 4.47 6.60 -7.21
C VAL A 14 5.82 7.13 -7.66
N GLU A 15 6.48 7.91 -6.80
CA GLU A 15 7.86 8.33 -7.03
C GLU A 15 8.86 7.18 -6.81
N ALA A 16 9.96 7.19 -7.55
CA ALA A 16 11.01 6.17 -7.43
C ALA A 16 11.96 6.41 -6.22
N THR A 17 11.75 7.48 -5.46
CA THR A 17 12.58 7.86 -4.32
C THR A 17 12.15 7.11 -3.04
N GLY A 18 13.06 6.90 -2.09
CA GLY A 18 12.74 6.22 -0.82
C GLY A 18 12.38 4.74 -0.94
N ALA A 19 12.78 4.07 -2.03
CA ALA A 19 12.40 2.70 -2.32
C ALA A 19 13.10 1.68 -1.42
N HIS A 20 12.32 0.81 -0.78
CA HIS A 20 12.81 -0.42 -0.15
C HIS A 20 12.72 -1.62 -1.10
N CYS A 21 11.97 -1.52 -2.20
CA CYS A 21 11.78 -2.55 -3.22
C CYS A 21 12.94 -2.64 -4.24
N GLY A 22 14.10 -2.06 -3.94
CA GLY A 22 15.25 -2.01 -4.85
C GLY A 22 14.91 -1.25 -6.14
N ALA A 23 15.17 -1.86 -7.30
CA ALA A 23 14.95 -1.25 -8.62
C ALA A 23 13.46 -1.15 -9.03
N SER A 24 12.54 -1.73 -8.26
CA SER A 24 11.11 -1.70 -8.56
C SER A 24 10.41 -0.51 -7.89
N VAL A 25 9.54 0.17 -8.63
CA VAL A 25 8.64 1.18 -8.09
C VAL A 25 7.41 0.48 -7.51
N CYS A 26 7.18 0.64 -6.20
CA CYS A 26 6.12 -0.06 -5.48
C CYS A 26 5.35 0.94 -4.60
N VAL A 27 4.01 0.85 -4.61
CA VAL A 27 3.17 1.67 -3.73
C VAL A 27 3.12 1.07 -2.33
N HIS A 28 3.34 1.89 -1.31
CA HIS A 28 3.00 1.53 0.06
C HIS A 28 1.56 1.96 0.34
N TRP A 29 0.71 1.02 0.77
CA TRP A 29 -0.68 1.28 1.11
C TRP A 29 -1.09 0.44 2.33
N GLY A 30 -2.04 0.95 3.10
CA GLY A 30 -2.54 0.30 4.31
C GLY A 30 -4.03 0.47 4.48
N LEU A 31 -4.64 -0.39 5.30
CA LEU A 31 -6.06 -0.33 5.64
C LEU A 31 -6.21 0.07 7.11
N LEU A 32 -6.77 1.25 7.33
CA LEU A 32 -7.05 1.79 8.66
C LEU A 32 -8.56 1.86 8.86
N ARG A 33 -9.05 1.32 9.98
CA ARG A 33 -10.44 1.46 10.42
C ARG A 33 -10.46 2.15 11.78
N GLY A 34 -10.91 3.40 11.81
CA GLY A 34 -10.75 4.24 13.00
C GLY A 34 -9.25 4.38 13.32
N GLY A 35 -8.83 3.91 14.50
CA GLY A 35 -7.42 3.89 14.91
C GLY A 35 -6.71 2.54 14.71
N THR A 36 -7.37 1.54 14.11
CA THR A 36 -6.84 0.17 14.04
C THR A 36 -6.36 -0.18 12.63
N TYR A 37 -5.07 -0.52 12.51
CA TYR A 37 -4.53 -1.10 11.28
C TYR A 37 -5.03 -2.54 11.11
N LEU A 38 -5.64 -2.80 9.96
CA LEU A 38 -6.12 -4.13 9.57
C LEU A 38 -5.24 -4.70 8.46
N ASN A 39 -5.40 -5.99 8.16
CA ASN A 39 -4.76 -6.60 7.00
C ASN A 39 -5.31 -5.97 5.70
N PRO A 40 -4.51 -5.20 4.94
CA PRO A 40 -5.00 -4.52 3.73
C PRO A 40 -5.39 -5.52 2.63
N LEU A 41 -4.78 -6.70 2.60
CA LEU A 41 -5.05 -7.72 1.60
C LEU A 41 -6.47 -8.29 1.69
N ALA A 42 -7.18 -8.09 2.81
CA ALA A 42 -8.57 -8.53 2.98
C ALA A 42 -9.57 -7.81 2.05
N LEU A 43 -9.19 -6.68 1.44
CA LEU A 43 -10.02 -5.95 0.47
C LEU A 43 -9.70 -6.33 -0.98
N LEU A 44 -8.65 -7.12 -1.22
CA LEU A 44 -8.25 -7.48 -2.56
C LEU A 44 -8.98 -8.74 -3.03
N PRO A 45 -9.51 -8.76 -4.26
CA PRO A 45 -10.04 -9.99 -4.84
C PRO A 45 -8.92 -11.03 -5.03
N PRO A 46 -9.24 -12.35 -5.02
CA PRO A 46 -8.23 -13.41 -5.02
C PRO A 46 -7.20 -13.33 -6.15
N TRP A 47 -7.58 -12.83 -7.33
CA TRP A 47 -6.70 -12.68 -8.47
C TRP A 47 -5.60 -11.61 -8.29
N LEU A 48 -5.76 -10.68 -7.34
CA LEU A 48 -4.72 -9.71 -6.95
C LEU A 48 -3.80 -10.20 -5.84
N LEU A 49 -4.17 -11.27 -5.12
CA LEU A 49 -3.32 -11.84 -4.05
C LEU A 49 -2.11 -12.61 -4.60
N GLY A 50 -2.08 -12.87 -5.91
CA GLY A 50 -1.09 -13.74 -6.58
C GLY A 50 0.13 -13.04 -7.19
N ARG A 51 0.56 -11.86 -6.72
CA ARG A 51 1.75 -11.18 -7.26
C ARG A 51 2.69 -10.68 -6.17
N GLY A 52 3.80 -11.41 -6.01
CA GLY A 52 4.99 -11.01 -5.24
C GLY A 52 4.81 -11.08 -3.71
N PRO A 53 5.89 -11.39 -2.96
CA PRO A 53 5.81 -11.43 -1.50
C PRO A 53 5.57 -10.02 -0.94
N SER A 54 4.63 -9.88 -0.01
CA SER A 54 4.54 -8.69 0.84
C SER A 54 5.87 -8.50 1.57
N ARG A 55 6.57 -7.39 1.30
CA ARG A 55 7.81 -7.03 2.00
C ARG A 55 7.45 -6.12 3.17
N LEU A 56 7.50 -6.68 4.37
CA LEU A 56 7.32 -5.91 5.59
C LEU A 56 8.62 -5.15 5.88
N LEU A 57 8.50 -3.88 6.26
CA LEU A 57 9.63 -3.14 6.83
C LEU A 57 10.04 -3.79 8.16
N PRO A 58 11.34 -3.83 8.50
CA PRO A 58 11.77 -4.24 9.83
C PRO A 58 11.09 -3.36 10.88
N VAL A 59 10.50 -3.98 11.90
CA VAL A 59 10.12 -3.25 13.10
C VAL A 59 11.43 -2.88 13.78
N LEU A 60 11.81 -1.61 13.74
CA LEU A 60 12.91 -1.11 14.56
C LEU A 60 12.43 -1.15 16.01
N THR A 61 12.65 -2.29 16.68
CA THR A 61 12.70 -2.31 18.14
C THR A 61 13.99 -1.58 18.52
N GLY A 62 13.85 -0.49 19.26
CA GLY A 62 14.98 0.29 19.78
C GLY A 62 15.90 -0.51 20.69
#